data_AF-R7V6P7-F1
#
_entry.id   AF-R7V6P7-F1
#
_cell.length_a   1.000
_cell.length_b   1.000
_cell.length_c   1.000
_cell.angle_alpha   90.00
_cell.angle_beta   90.00
_cell.angle_gamma   90.00
#
_symmetry.space_group_name_H-M   'P 1'
#
loop_
_entity.id
_entity.type
_entity.pdbx_description
1 polymer ?
#
loop_
_entity_poly.entity_id
_entity_poly.type
_entity_poly.pdbx_seq_one_letter_code
_entity_poly.pdbx_strand_id
1 'polypeptide(L)' 'RPEEDRITQAEKNKRMQEQLKTLNAELANAKDQTLVTKNDVLHAQNQAEGRDKYKTLKQIRQGNTKYRVDLFEA' A
#
# COMPACT_ATOMS: atom_id res chain seq x y z
N ARG A 1 -14.71 13.66 -2.03
CA ARG A 1 -14.90 12.20 -1.93
C ARG A 1 -14.34 11.78 -0.57
N PRO A 2 -15.18 11.33 0.39
CA PRO A 2 -14.75 11.15 1.79
C PRO A 2 -13.58 10.17 1.96
N GLU A 3 -13.38 9.28 1.00
CA GLU A 3 -12.29 8.32 1.00
C GLU A 3 -10.90 8.90 0.72
N GLU A 4 -10.80 10.12 0.17
CA GLU A 4 -9.53 10.80 -0.09
C GLU A 4 -8.90 11.40 1.17
N ASP A 5 -9.69 11.57 2.23
CA ASP A 5 -9.25 12.04 3.56
C ASP A 5 -8.99 10.89 4.54
N ARG A 6 -9.21 9.64 4.12
CA ARG A 6 -8.99 8.47 4.97
C ARG A 6 -7.51 8.16 5.09
N ILE A 7 -7.10 7.76 6.29
CA ILE A 7 -5.79 7.20 6.60
C ILE A 7 -5.91 5.73 7.01
N THR A 8 -4.83 4.98 6.91
CA THR A 8 -4.83 3.58 7.33
C THR A 8 -4.92 3.47 8.86
N GLN A 9 -5.47 2.35 9.35
CA GLN A 9 -5.49 2.11 10.80
C GLN A 9 -4.07 1.99 11.37
N ALA A 10 -3.14 1.42 10.60
CA ALA A 10 -1.73 1.34 10.97
C ALA A 10 -1.08 2.73 11.09
N GLU A 11 -1.54 3.72 10.33
CA GLU A 11 -1.06 5.11 10.42
C GLU A 11 -1.72 5.87 11.59
N LYS A 12 -3.02 5.63 11.83
CA LYS A 12 -3.74 6.29 12.93
C LYS A 12 -3.37 5.74 14.31
N ASN A 13 -3.07 4.45 14.41
CA ASN A 13 -2.90 3.75 15.68
C ASN A 13 -1.45 3.31 15.89
N LYS A 14 -0.73 4.06 16.74
CA LYS A 14 0.67 3.80 17.09
C LYS A 14 0.90 2.38 17.62
N ARG A 15 0.00 1.86 18.46
CA ARG A 15 0.11 0.48 18.99
C ARG A 15 0.04 -0.56 17.88
N MET A 16 -0.89 -0.39 16.94
CA MET A 16 -0.99 -1.29 15.79
C MET A 16 0.26 -1.21 14.91
N GLN A 17 0.79 0.00 14.69
CA GLN A 17 2.02 0.20 13.94
C GLN A 17 3.21 -0.53 14.57
N GLU A 18 3.37 -0.43 15.89
CA GLU A 18 4.42 -1.10 16.65
C GLU A 18 4.25 -2.63 16.57
N GLN A 19 3.03 -3.14 16.79
CA GLN A 19 2.74 -4.57 16.67
C GLN A 19 3.09 -5.14 15.29
N LEU A 20 2.76 -4.43 14.21
CA LEU A 20 3.12 -4.85 12.85
C LEU A 20 4.64 -4.84 12.61
N LYS A 21 5.35 -3.85 13.15
CA LYS A 21 6.82 -3.79 13.05
C LYS A 21 7.48 -4.96 13.79
N THR A 22 7.01 -5.25 15.01
CA THR A 22 7.49 -6.39 15.80
C THR A 22 7.25 -7.71 15.07
N LEU A 23 6.03 -7.95 14.60
CA LEU A 23 5.69 -9.18 13.87
C LEU A 23 6.52 -9.34 12.59
N ASN A 24 6.75 -8.26 11.84
CA ASN A 24 7.62 -8.29 10.66
C ASN A 24 9.05 -8.69 11.00
N ALA A 25 9.61 -8.19 12.12
CA ALA A 25 10.95 -8.54 12.56
C ALA A 25 11.05 -10.02 13.00
N GLU A 26 10.03 -10.53 13.70
CA GLU A 26 9.96 -11.94 14.13
C GLU A 26 9.87 -12.89 12.94
N LEU A 27 8.99 -12.59 11.98
CA LEU A 27 8.76 -13.43 10.80
C LEU A 27 9.89 -13.36 9.78
N ALA A 28 10.68 -12.29 9.74
CA ALA A 28 11.79 -12.14 8.80
C ALA A 28 12.80 -13.29 8.88
N ASN A 29 13.04 -13.83 10.07
CA ASN A 29 13.97 -14.95 10.29
C ASN A 29 13.42 -16.30 9.79
N ALA A 30 12.09 -16.44 9.73
CA ALA A 30 11.41 -17.67 9.32
C ALA A 30 10.99 -17.65 7.84
N LYS A 31 11.20 -16.54 7.13
CA LYS A 31 10.72 -16.36 5.77
C LYS A 31 11.59 -17.11 4.75
N ASP A 32 10.99 -18.10 4.09
CA ASP A 32 11.59 -18.75 2.92
C ASP A 32 11.43 -17.88 1.67
N GLN A 33 12.55 -17.45 1.09
CA GLN A 33 12.55 -16.58 -0.10
C GLN A 33 12.11 -17.32 -1.38
N THR A 34 12.16 -18.65 -1.41
CA THR A 34 11.74 -19.44 -2.57
C THR A 34 10.22 -19.51 -2.72
N LEU A 35 9.48 -19.26 -1.63
CA LEU A 35 8.02 -19.30 -1.59
C LEU A 35 7.37 -17.91 -1.77
N VAL A 36 8.15 -16.90 -2.14
CA VAL A 36 7.65 -15.53 -2.33
C VAL A 36 6.76 -15.47 -3.57
N THR A 37 5.52 -15.04 -3.37
CA THR A 37 4.55 -14.90 -4.47
C THR A 37 4.71 -13.56 -5.17
N LYS A 38 4.13 -13.43 -6.37
CA LYS A 38 4.09 -12.15 -7.10
C LYS A 38 3.43 -11.04 -6.28
N ASN A 39 2.40 -11.35 -5.50
CA ASN A 39 1.70 -10.37 -4.67
C ASN A 39 2.56 -9.89 -3.51
N ASP A 40 3.42 -10.75 -2.95
CA ASP A 40 4.37 -10.38 -1.90
C ASP A 40 5.40 -9.37 -2.42
N VAL A 41 5.92 -9.61 -3.63
CA VAL A 41 6.84 -8.68 -4.30
C VAL A 41 6.17 -7.33 -4.55
N LEU A 42 4.96 -7.32 -5.10
CA LEU A 42 4.20 -6.08 -5.33
C LEU A 42 3.90 -5.34 -4.02
N HIS A 43 3.56 -6.07 -2.96
CA HIS A 43 3.31 -5.48 -1.66
C HIS A 43 4.57 -4.85 -1.06
N ALA A 44 5.71 -5.55 -1.13
CA ALA A 44 7.00 -5.03 -0.67
C ALA A 44 7.41 -3.77 -1.43
N GLN A 45 7.21 -3.74 -2.76
CA GLN A 45 7.46 -2.56 -3.57
C GLN A 45 6.53 -1.39 -3.17
N ASN A 46 5.23 -1.65 -3.00
CA ASN A 46 4.28 -0.64 -2.54
C ASN A 46 4.69 -0.04 -1.19
N GLN A 47 5.13 -0.87 -0.24
CA GLN A 47 5.63 -0.38 1.06
C GLN A 47 6.91 0.45 0.91
N ALA A 48 7.86 0.01 0.10
CA ALA A 48 9.12 0.73 -0.15
C ALA A 48 8.89 2.12 -0.76
N GLU A 49 7.87 2.24 -1.62
CA GLU A 49 7.44 3.51 -2.22
C GLU A 49 6.50 4.33 -1.31
N GLY A 50 6.19 3.85 -0.11
CA GLY A 50 5.29 4.55 0.83
C GLY A 50 3.83 4.59 0.38
N ARG A 51 3.43 3.71 -0.54
CA ARG A 51 2.05 3.61 -1.04
C ARG A 51 1.16 2.92 -0.02
N ASP A 52 -0.04 3.47 0.16
CA ASP A 52 -1.12 2.81 0.86
C ASP A 52 -2.43 2.92 0.05
N LYS A 53 -3.45 2.21 0.51
CA LYS A 53 -4.74 2.13 -0.17
C LYS A 53 -5.35 3.50 -0.49
N TYR A 54 -5.30 4.44 0.45
CA TYR A 54 -5.96 5.74 0.29
C TYR A 54 -5.08 6.75 -0.46
N LYS A 55 -3.75 6.71 -0.25
CA LYS A 55 -2.80 7.48 -1.06
C LYS A 55 -2.87 7.11 -2.53
N THR A 56 -2.90 5.81 -2.86
CA THR A 56 -3.04 5.33 -4.24
C THR A 56 -4.39 5.71 -4.83
N LEU A 57 -5.50 5.55 -4.09
CA LEU A 57 -6.82 5.99 -4.56
C LEU A 57 -6.85 7.48 -4.90
N LYS A 58 -6.28 8.33 -4.04
CA LYS A 58 -6.19 9.77 -4.26
C LYS A 58 -5.36 10.08 -5.50
N GLN A 59 -4.22 9.41 -5.69
CA GLN A 59 -3.33 9.60 -6.84
C GLN A 59 -3.99 9.24 -8.17
N ILE A 60 -4.57 8.04 -8.30
CA ILE A 60 -5.17 7.58 -9.58
C ILE A 60 -6.45 8.34 -9.97
N ARG A 61 -7.00 9.13 -9.05
CA ARG A 61 -8.21 9.93 -9.26
C ARG A 61 -7.93 11.40 -9.58
N GLN A 62 -6.66 11.78 -9.64
CA GLN A 62 -6.25 13.10 -10.08
C GLN A 62 -6.58 13.32 -11.56
N GLY A 63 -6.74 14.58 -11.94
CA GLY A 63 -7.15 14.97 -13.29
C GLY A 63 -8.65 14.85 -13.53
N ASN A 64 -9.08 15.33 -14.70
CA ASN A 64 -10.48 15.25 -15.11
C ASN A 64 -10.82 13.84 -15.63
N THR A 65 -12.11 13.59 -15.88
CA THR A 65 -12.56 12.29 -16.40
C THR A 65 -11.95 11.96 -17.76
N LYS A 66 -11.83 12.95 -18.67
CA LYS A 66 -11.25 12.74 -19.99
C LYS A 66 -9.80 12.22 -19.90
N TYR A 67 -8.95 12.86 -19.11
CA TYR A 67 -7.57 12.44 -18.92
C TYR A 67 -7.45 11.00 -18.42
N ARG A 68 -8.31 10.59 -17.47
CA ARG A 68 -8.30 9.22 -16.95
C ARG A 68 -8.81 8.19 -17.95
N VAL A 69 -9.71 8.58 -18.85
CA VAL A 69 -10.15 7.73 -19.97
C VAL A 69 -9.03 7.63 -21.01
N ASP A 70 -8.41 8.75 -21.39
CA ASP A 70 -7.30 8.77 -22.34
C ASP A 70 -6.12 7.91 -21.85
N LEU A 71 -5.80 7.92 -20.54
CA LEU A 71 -4.78 7.04 -19.93
C LEU A 71 -5.16 5.55 -19.93
N PHE A 72 -6.44 5.23 -19.90
CA PHE A 72 -6.93 3.85 -19.87
C PHE A 72 -6.94 3.21 -21.26
N GLU A 73 -7.24 4.00 -22.30
CA GLU A 73 -7.29 3.57 -23.70
C GLU A 73 -5.91 3.56 -24.40
N ALA A 74 -4.89 4.16 -23.78
CA ALA A 74 -3.51 4.19 -24.28
C ALA A 74 -2.77 2.86 -24.06
#